data_AF-A0A167GGA0-F1
#
_entry.id   AF-A0A167GGA0-F1
#
_cell.length_a   1.000
_cell.length_b   1.000
_cell.length_c   1.000
_cell.angle_alpha   90.00
_cell.angle_beta   90.00
_cell.angle_gamma   90.00
#
_symmetry.space_group_name_H-M   'P 1'
#
loop_
_entity.id
_entity.type
_entity.pdbx_description
1 polymer ?
#
loop_
_entity_poly.entity_id
_entity_poly.type
_entity_poly.pdbx_seq_one_letter_code
_entity_poly.pdbx_strand_id
1 'polypeptide(L)' 'MDKHLSDRDSLLGAKPSIADIALYTYSKLAVKAGVNLSDFPHIVNWFARIESGLSFVDAPEK' A
#
# COMPACT_ATOMS: atom_id res chain seq x y z
N MET A 1 -5.46 -5.20 -7.87
CA MET A 1 -4.93 -3.96 -7.28
C MET A 1 -3.68 -3.49 -8.01
N ASP A 2 -2.69 -4.35 -8.23
CA ASP A 2 -1.43 -3.97 -8.91
C ASP A 2 -1.62 -3.30 -10.28
N LYS A 3 -2.37 -3.92 -11.19
CA LYS A 3 -2.73 -3.31 -12.48
C LYS A 3 -3.41 -1.93 -12.35
N HIS A 4 -4.25 -1.74 -11.33
CA HIS A 4 -4.94 -0.45 -11.09
C HIS A 4 -3.99 0.67 -10.66
N LEU A 5 -2.88 0.30 -10.01
CA LEU A 5 -1.82 1.19 -9.56
C LEU A 5 -0.70 1.34 -10.61
N SER A 6 -0.85 0.75 -11.80
CA SER A 6 0.18 0.84 -12.86
C SER A 6 0.37 2.25 -13.40
N ASP A 7 -0.71 3.02 -13.45
CA ASP A 7 -0.80 4.41 -13.92
C ASP A 7 -1.29 5.37 -12.82
N ARG A 8 -1.33 4.93 -11.56
CA ARG A 8 -1.87 5.70 -10.43
C ARG A 8 -1.00 5.61 -9.20
N ASP A 9 -0.84 6.75 -8.53
CA ASP A 9 -0.10 6.82 -7.27
C ASP A 9 -0.93 6.44 -6.04
N SER A 10 -2.26 6.55 -6.14
CA SER A 10 -3.24 6.23 -5.08
C SER A 10 -4.41 5.45 -5.66
N LEU A 11 -5.18 4.78 -4.81
CA LEU A 11 -6.33 3.97 -5.25
C LEU A 11 -7.45 4.80 -5.86
N LEU A 12 -7.61 6.06 -5.43
CA LEU A 12 -8.63 6.99 -5.92
C LEU A 12 -8.05 8.38 -6.15
N GLY A 13 -8.26 8.93 -7.35
CA GLY A 13 -7.79 10.29 -7.69
C GLY A 13 -6.27 10.44 -7.65
N ALA A 14 -5.80 11.67 -7.45
CA ALA A 14 -4.38 12.03 -7.45
C ALA A 14 -3.74 12.13 -6.06
N LYS A 15 -4.51 11.92 -4.98
CA LYS A 15 -4.05 12.03 -3.59
C LYS A 15 -4.51 10.81 -2.80
N PRO A 16 -3.76 10.40 -1.76
CA PRO A 16 -4.19 9.31 -0.87
C PRO A 16 -5.57 9.59 -0.26
N SER A 17 -6.35 8.53 -0.11
CA SER A 17 -7.71 8.57 0.43
C SER A 17 -7.92 7.48 1.48
N ILE A 18 -9.12 7.42 2.08
CA ILE A 18 -9.49 6.33 3.00
C ILE A 18 -9.39 4.94 2.35
N ALA A 19 -9.49 4.84 1.02
CA ALA A 19 -9.32 3.57 0.31
C ALA A 19 -7.89 3.04 0.47
N ASP A 20 -6.89 3.94 0.45
CA ASP A 20 -5.48 3.57 0.61
C ASP A 20 -5.21 3.04 2.02
N ILE A 21 -5.77 3.70 3.04
CA ILE A 21 -5.67 3.26 4.43
C ILE A 21 -6.34 1.89 4.63
N ALA A 22 -7.55 1.71 4.08
CA ALA A 22 -8.33 0.49 4.24
C ALA A 22 -7.65 -0.73 3.60
N LEU A 23 -6.99 -0.56 2.44
CA LEU A 23 -6.35 -1.65 1.71
C LEU A 23 -4.88 -1.86 2.06
N TYR A 24 -4.20 -0.88 2.67
CA TYR A 24 -2.78 -0.98 3.03
C TYR A 24 -2.52 -2.08 4.06
N THR A 25 -3.25 -2.08 5.17
CA THR A 25 -2.95 -2.89 6.36
C THR A 25 -2.93 -4.39 6.07
N TYR A 26 -3.98 -4.93 5.46
CA TYR A 26 -4.04 -6.34 5.11
C TYR A 26 -3.12 -6.70 3.95
N SER A 27 -2.97 -5.82 2.96
CA SER A 27 -2.10 -6.09 1.81
C SER A 27 -0.63 -6.15 2.22
N LYS A 28 -0.20 -5.34 3.19
CA LYS A 28 1.18 -5.38 3.74
C LYS A 28 1.48 -6.72 4.43
N LEU A 29 0.46 -7.41 4.95
CA LEU A 29 0.59 -8.72 5.59
C LEU A 29 0.54 -9.88 4.59
N ALA A 30 0.34 -9.65 3.29
CA ALA A 30 0.17 -10.70 2.29
C ALA A 30 1.35 -11.68 2.21
N VAL A 31 2.58 -11.22 2.48
CA VAL A 31 3.77 -12.11 2.55
C VAL A 31 3.61 -13.18 3.62
N LYS A 32 2.96 -12.88 4.75
CA LYS A 32 2.67 -13.86 5.80
C LYS A 32 1.66 -14.93 5.35
N ALA A 33 0.88 -14.64 4.32
CA ALA A 33 -0.05 -15.57 3.69
C ALA A 33 0.57 -16.31 2.48
N GLY A 34 1.89 -16.19 2.25
CA GLY A 34 2.59 -16.85 1.15
C GLY A 34 2.51 -16.13 -0.20
N VAL A 35 2.02 -14.89 -0.23
CA VAL A 35 2.00 -14.07 -1.45
C VAL A 35 3.40 -13.53 -1.73
N ASN A 36 3.93 -13.78 -2.93
CA ASN A 36 5.19 -13.22 -3.36
C ASN A 36 4.98 -11.79 -3.90
N LEU A 37 5.45 -10.78 -3.16
CA LEU A 37 5.29 -9.37 -3.57
C LEU A 37 6.15 -8.98 -4.78
N SER A 38 7.13 -9.80 -5.20
CA SER A 38 7.88 -9.52 -6.44
C SER A 38 6.97 -9.53 -7.67
N ASP A 39 5.83 -10.19 -7.60
CA ASP A 39 4.86 -10.31 -8.69
C ASP A 39 3.97 -9.05 -8.81
N PHE A 40 4.08 -8.10 -7.86
CA PHE A 40 3.23 -6.92 -7.76
C PHE A 40 4.04 -5.62 -7.53
N PRO A 41 4.84 -5.20 -8.52
CA PRO A 41 5.74 -4.06 -8.37
C PRO A 41 5.03 -2.73 -8.10
N HIS A 42 3.81 -2.53 -8.63
CA HIS A 42 3.06 -1.30 -8.42
C HIS A 42 2.47 -1.23 -7.00
N ILE A 43 2.09 -2.39 -6.43
CA ILE A 43 1.72 -2.49 -5.00
C ILE A 43 2.91 -2.15 -4.11
N VAL A 44 4.11 -2.67 -4.41
CA VAL A 44 5.33 -2.37 -3.63
C VAL A 44 5.64 -0.87 -3.66
N ASN A 45 5.58 -0.24 -4.83
CA ASN A 45 5.78 1.21 -4.94
C ASN A 45 4.71 2.01 -4.18
N TRP A 46 3.46 1.55 -4.20
CA TRP A 46 2.38 2.16 -3.46
C TRP A 46 2.56 2.04 -1.94
N PHE A 47 3.05 0.90 -1.42
CA PHE A 47 3.45 0.78 -0.01
C PHE A 47 4.49 1.82 0.37
N ALA A 48 5.56 1.96 -0.41
CA ALA A 48 6.61 2.93 -0.14
C ALA A 48 6.08 4.38 -0.10
N ARG A 49 5.12 4.73 -0.96
CA ARG A 49 4.44 6.03 -0.93
C ARG A 49 3.66 6.25 0.36
N ILE A 50 2.88 5.26 0.81
CA ILE A 50 2.12 5.34 2.06
C ILE A 50 3.06 5.47 3.27
N GLU A 51 4.10 4.65 3.32
CA GLU A 51 5.09 4.61 4.40
C GLU A 51 5.91 5.90 4.50
N SER A 52 6.09 6.62 3.38
CA SER A 52 6.74 7.95 3.37
C SER A 52 5.86 9.09 3.88
N GLY A 53 4.59 8.83 4.20
CA GLY A 53 3.65 9.84 4.67
C GLY A 53 4.01 10.38 6.06
N LEU A 54 3.93 11.71 6.25
CA LEU A 54 4.31 12.38 7.51
C LEU A 54 3.59 11.84 8.76
N SER A 55 2.36 11.33 8.59
CA SER A 55 1.53 10.78 9.68
C SER A 55 1.51 9.25 9.70
N PHE A 56 2.42 8.60 8.96
CA PHE A 56 2.54 7.15 8.98
C PHE A 56 3.11 6.67 10.32
N VAL A 57 2.51 5.61 10.86
CA VAL A 57 2.93 4.97 12.11
C VAL A 57 3.13 3.49 11.82
N ASP A 58 4.37 3.02 11.90
CA ASP A 58 4.76 1.66 11.50
C ASP A 58 4.24 0.59 12.47
N ALA A 59 4.19 0.92 13.76
CA ALA A 59 3.56 0.11 14.79
C ALA A 59 2.86 1.03 15.80
N PRO A 60 1.61 0.75 16.20
CA PRO A 60 1.02 1.45 17.34
C PRO A 60 1.92 1.23 18.57
N GLU A 61 2.21 2.30 19.30
CA GLU A 61 2.88 2.22 20.60
C GLU A 61 2.11 1.22 21.48
N LYS A 62 2.83 0.28 22.07
CA LYS A 62 2.27 -0.71 23.01
C LYS A 62 1.88 -0.06 24.33
#